data_AF-A0AAU5CMU7-F1
#
_entry.id   AF-A0AAU5CMU7-F1
#
_cell.length_a   1.000
_cell.length_b   1.000
_cell.length_c   1.000
_cell.angle_alpha   90.00
_cell.angle_beta   90.00
_cell.angle_gamma   90.00
#
_symmetry.space_group_name_H-M   'P 1'
#
loop_
_entity.id
_entity.type
_entity.pdbx_description
1 polymer ?
#
loop_
_entity_poly.entity_id
_entity_poly.type
_entity_poly.pdbx_seq_one_letter_code
_entity_poly.pdbx_strand_id
1 'polypeptide(L)'
;MIRPRWDLLDTGFKRPGRGSSRSRRAQDEGMVERVRLRLTDYAADWPQSQDAFARMAAALHTSLGTPTDRRPGAPASVHWAAGADTTLLLEHTGDSVYLELVTNKRLSLDEELLRMDEEGLL
;
A
#
# COMPACT_ATOMS: atom_id res chain seq x y z
N MET A 1 -16.97 19.89 6.97
CA MET A 1 -15.71 20.34 6.35
C MET A 1 -14.62 19.38 6.79
N ILE A 2 -14.16 18.48 5.91
CA ILE A 2 -13.10 17.52 6.22
C ILE A 2 -11.80 18.32 6.31
N ARG A 3 -11.16 18.34 7.48
CA ARG A 3 -9.86 19.01 7.65
C ARG A 3 -8.76 18.02 7.23
N PRO A 4 -7.91 18.34 6.25
CA PRO A 4 -6.77 17.50 5.92
C PRO A 4 -5.86 17.42 7.15
N ARG A 5 -5.70 16.22 7.70
CA ARG A 5 -4.78 15.94 8.78
C ARG A 5 -3.47 15.46 8.16
N TRP A 6 -2.42 16.23 8.39
CA TRP A 6 -1.07 15.81 8.04
C TRP A 6 -0.52 14.99 9.19
N ASP A 7 -0.12 13.76 8.91
CA ASP A 7 0.68 12.94 9.81
C ASP A 7 2.01 12.65 9.14
N LEU A 8 3.10 12.69 9.91
CA LEU A 8 4.41 12.36 9.37
C LEU A 8 4.47 10.84 9.24
N LEU A 9 4.73 10.34 8.02
CA LEU A 9 5.02 8.93 7.79
C LEU A 9 6.27 8.54 8.61
N ASP A 10 6.08 7.92 9.78
CA ASP A 10 7.18 7.32 10.53
C ASP A 10 7.61 6.04 9.82
N THR A 11 8.53 6.19 8.88
CA THR A 11 9.07 5.09 8.07
C THR A 11 9.98 4.16 8.88
N GLY A 12 10.20 4.41 10.17
CA GLY A 12 11.17 3.70 10.98
C GLY A 12 12.64 4.04 10.65
N PHE A 13 12.90 4.81 9.60
CA PHE A 13 14.21 5.36 9.24
C PHE A 13 14.54 6.60 10.08
N LYS A 14 14.58 6.45 11.41
CA LYS A 14 15.11 7.51 12.27
C LYS A 14 16.64 7.41 12.29
N ARG A 15 17.30 8.51 11.93
CA ARG A 15 18.73 8.74 12.17
C ARG A 15 19.05 8.32 13.63
N PRO A 16 20.12 7.55 13.90
CA PRO A 16 20.37 7.06 15.25
C PRO A 16 20.58 8.24 16.20
N GLY A 17 19.73 8.38 17.21
CA GLY A 17 19.85 9.45 18.21
C GLY A 17 18.66 9.75 19.13
N ARG A 18 17.44 9.24 18.87
CA ARG A 18 16.33 9.40 19.84
C ARG A 18 15.37 8.22 19.78
N GLY A 19 15.22 7.56 20.93
CA GLY A 19 14.45 6.33 21.06
C GLY A 19 12.94 6.55 20.90
N SER A 20 12.32 5.62 20.19
CA SER A 20 11.13 4.86 20.59
C SER A 20 10.83 3.86 19.48
N SER A 21 10.26 2.72 19.86
CA SER A 21 9.92 1.55 19.03
C SER A 21 11.11 0.61 18.78
N ARG A 22 10.97 -0.66 19.19
CA ARG A 22 11.83 -1.77 18.77
C ARG A 22 11.65 -1.95 17.26
N SER A 23 12.32 -1.12 16.45
CA SER A 23 12.60 -1.53 15.09
C SER A 23 13.57 -2.71 15.22
N ARG A 24 13.20 -3.87 14.67
CA ARG A 24 14.26 -4.74 14.14
C ARG A 24 14.94 -3.82 13.14
N ARG A 25 16.13 -3.31 13.48
CA ARG A 25 17.00 -2.73 12.48
C ARG A 25 17.01 -3.77 11.37
N ALA A 26 16.50 -3.40 10.20
CA ALA A 26 16.96 -4.06 8.99
C ALA A 26 18.48 -4.05 9.17
N GLN A 27 19.08 -5.23 9.33
CA GLN A 27 20.52 -5.36 9.37
C GLN A 27 21.04 -4.51 8.21
N ASP A 28 22.12 -3.76 8.42
CA ASP A 28 22.59 -2.61 7.61
C ASP A 28 22.77 -2.84 6.07
N GLU A 29 22.27 -3.95 5.53
CA GLU A 29 22.25 -4.39 4.13
C GLU A 29 20.83 -4.71 3.58
N GLY A 30 19.79 -4.66 4.42
CA GLY A 30 18.42 -4.99 4.02
C GLY A 30 17.72 -3.84 3.28
N MET A 31 17.53 -3.96 1.97
CA MET A 31 16.72 -3.03 1.18
C MET A 31 15.25 -3.10 1.61
N VAL A 32 14.58 -1.95 1.75
CA VAL A 32 13.14 -1.92 2.01
C VAL A 32 12.38 -2.31 0.74
N GLU A 33 11.69 -3.45 0.83
CA GLU A 33 10.93 -3.99 -0.31
C GLU A 33 9.47 -3.50 -0.35
N ARG A 34 8.96 -2.91 0.74
CA ARG A 34 7.58 -2.41 0.85
C ARG A 34 7.47 -1.25 1.84
N VAL A 35 6.78 -0.19 1.42
CA VAL A 35 6.27 0.88 2.29
C VAL A 35 4.75 0.90 2.16
N ARG A 36 4.03 0.78 3.28
CA ARG A 36 2.56 0.73 3.32
C ARG A 36 2.01 1.85 4.20
N LEU A 37 1.09 2.63 3.66
CA LEU A 37 0.36 3.69 4.36
C LEU A 37 -1.13 3.38 4.33
N ARG A 38 -1.76 3.34 5.51
CA ARG A 38 -3.22 3.30 5.61
C ARG A 38 -3.80 4.70 5.38
N LEU A 39 -4.76 4.81 4.47
CA LEU A 39 -5.33 6.08 4.02
C LEU A 39 -6.68 6.41 4.68
N THR A 40 -7.37 5.41 5.21
CA THR A 40 -8.59 5.57 6.00
C THR A 40 -8.28 5.39 7.49
N ASP A 41 -8.91 6.16 8.37
CA ASP A 41 -8.84 5.93 9.82
C ASP A 41 -9.74 4.77 10.26
N TYR A 42 -9.87 4.54 11.57
CA TYR A 42 -10.48 3.33 12.14
C TYR A 42 -11.96 3.16 11.78
N ALA A 43 -12.30 1.94 11.35
CA ALA A 43 -13.65 1.41 11.09
C ALA A 43 -14.55 2.34 10.26
N ALA A 44 -14.05 2.80 9.12
CA ALA A 44 -14.95 3.25 8.06
C ALA A 44 -15.88 2.07 7.73
N ASP A 45 -17.19 2.31 7.68
CA ASP A 45 -18.07 1.26 7.17
C ASP A 45 -17.67 0.91 5.72
N TRP A 46 -18.01 -0.31 5.28
CA TRP A 46 -17.63 -0.77 3.93
C TRP A 46 -17.95 0.27 2.83
N PRO A 47 -19.15 0.90 2.79
CA PRO A 47 -19.46 1.97 1.84
C PRO A 47 -18.50 3.16 1.88
N GLN A 48 -18.12 3.64 3.07
CA GLN A 48 -17.19 4.76 3.22
C GLN A 48 -15.79 4.40 2.71
N SER A 49 -15.30 3.19 3.03
CA SER A 49 -14.00 2.73 2.55
C SER A 49 -13.96 2.57 1.01
N GLN A 50 -15.06 2.10 0.41
CA GLN A 50 -15.20 1.96 -1.03
C GLN A 50 -15.25 3.32 -1.76
N ASP A 51 -15.99 4.29 -1.22
CA ASP A 51 -16.02 5.67 -1.72
C ASP A 51 -14.64 6.35 -1.59
N ALA A 52 -13.94 6.14 -0.46
CA ALA A 52 -12.59 6.63 -0.29
C ALA A 52 -11.63 6.03 -1.33
N PHE A 53 -11.69 4.72 -1.57
CA PHE A 53 -10.90 4.04 -2.60
C PHE A 53 -11.15 4.64 -3.98
N ALA A 54 -12.40 4.81 -4.38
CA ALA A 54 -12.75 5.39 -5.67
C ALA A 54 -12.22 6.83 -5.84
N ARG A 55 -12.35 7.67 -4.80
CA ARG A 55 -11.84 9.05 -4.81
C ARG A 55 -10.32 9.09 -4.90
N MET A 56 -9.63 8.24 -4.15
CA MET A 56 -8.16 8.18 -4.17
C MET A 56 -7.65 7.64 -5.52
N ALA A 57 -8.30 6.62 -6.08
CA ALA A 57 -7.97 6.10 -7.41
C ALA A 57 -8.11 7.19 -8.49
N ALA A 58 -9.16 8.00 -8.43
CA ALA A 58 -9.36 9.12 -9.36
C ALA A 58 -8.30 10.23 -9.19
N ALA A 59 -7.94 10.56 -7.94
CA ALA A 59 -6.91 11.55 -7.64
C ALA A 59 -5.52 11.09 -8.11
N LEU A 60 -5.17 9.83 -7.87
CA LEU A 60 -3.93 9.21 -8.35
C LEU A 60 -3.91 9.12 -9.87
N HIS A 61 -5.02 8.74 -10.52
CA HIS A 61 -5.12 8.73 -11.97
C HIS A 61 -4.87 10.11 -12.59
N THR A 62 -5.41 11.17 -11.97
CA THR A 62 -5.18 12.54 -12.42
C THR A 62 -3.71 12.95 -12.30
N SER A 63 -3.01 12.46 -11.27
CA SER A 63 -1.63 12.85 -10.97
C SER A 63 -0.57 11.99 -11.68
N LEU A 64 -0.84 10.70 -11.83
CA LEU A 64 0.11 9.68 -12.32
C LEU A 64 -0.25 9.17 -13.73
N GLY A 65 -1.45 9.50 -14.23
CA GLY A 65 -1.96 8.99 -15.50
C GLY A 65 -2.61 7.61 -15.38
N THR A 66 -2.71 6.92 -16.51
CA THR A 66 -3.41 5.64 -16.63
C THR A 66 -2.74 4.55 -15.78
N PRO A 67 -3.50 3.82 -14.95
CA PRO A 67 -2.98 2.65 -14.23
C PRO A 67 -2.45 1.60 -15.19
N THR A 68 -1.40 0.88 -14.77
CA THR A 68 -0.87 -0.26 -15.52
C THR A 68 -1.75 -1.50 -15.37
N ASP A 69 -2.41 -1.65 -14.21
CA ASP A 69 -3.30 -2.76 -13.93
C ASP A 69 -4.45 -2.34 -12.99
N ARG A 70 -5.59 -3.02 -13.11
CA ARG A 70 -6.79 -2.84 -12.28
C ARG A 70 -7.38 -4.21 -11.97
N ARG A 71 -7.39 -4.56 -10.68
CA ARG A 71 -7.90 -5.84 -10.19
C ARG A 71 -9.17 -5.61 -9.37
N PRO A 72 -10.36 -5.87 -9.92
CA PRO A 72 -11.59 -5.86 -9.13
C PRO A 72 -11.65 -7.12 -8.24
N GLY A 73 -12.29 -7.03 -7.09
CA GLY A 73 -12.44 -8.17 -6.17
C GLY A 73 -12.41 -7.76 -4.70
N ALA A 74 -12.26 -8.74 -3.82
CA ALA A 74 -11.99 -8.54 -2.40
C ALA A 74 -10.73 -9.35 -2.03
N PRO A 75 -9.53 -8.74 -2.05
CA PRO A 75 -9.27 -7.30 -2.17
C PRO A 75 -9.34 -6.74 -3.60
N ALA A 76 -9.73 -5.46 -3.73
CA ALA A 76 -9.63 -4.72 -4.99
C ALA A 76 -8.32 -3.92 -5.00
N SER A 77 -7.65 -3.80 -6.15
CA SER A 77 -6.44 -2.99 -6.26
C SER A 77 -6.27 -2.29 -7.61
N VAL A 78 -5.55 -1.17 -7.60
CA VAL A 78 -5.14 -0.42 -8.80
C VAL A 78 -3.65 -0.15 -8.72
N HIS A 79 -2.93 -0.42 -9.82
CA HIS A 79 -1.47 -0.42 -9.84
C HIS A 79 -0.94 0.63 -10.83
N TRP A 80 0.18 1.24 -10.48
CA TRP A 80 0.94 2.15 -11.35
C TRP A 80 2.42 1.81 -11.29
N ALA A 81 3.08 1.74 -12.45
CA ALA A 81 4.53 1.73 -12.49
C ALA A 81 5.07 3.05 -11.91
N ALA A 82 5.79 2.97 -10.78
CA ALA A 82 6.39 4.12 -10.12
C ALA A 82 7.87 4.31 -10.52
N GLY A 83 8.45 3.34 -11.21
CA GLY A 83 9.83 3.32 -11.69
C GLY A 83 10.15 2.01 -12.41
N ALA A 84 11.43 1.73 -12.65
CA ALA A 84 11.87 0.49 -13.30
C ALA A 84 11.60 -0.76 -12.43
N ASP A 85 11.81 -0.64 -11.11
CA ASP A 85 11.82 -1.77 -10.19
C ASP A 85 10.74 -1.69 -9.10
N THR A 86 9.85 -0.71 -9.17
CA THR A 86 8.82 -0.47 -8.15
C THR A 86 7.45 -0.18 -8.72
N THR A 87 6.44 -0.66 -8.02
CA THR A 87 5.03 -0.44 -8.32
C THR A 87 4.37 0.29 -7.16
N LEU A 88 3.55 1.30 -7.47
CA LEU A 88 2.64 1.92 -6.52
C LEU A 88 1.28 1.23 -6.62
N LEU A 89 0.71 0.82 -5.49
CA LEU A 89 -0.56 0.13 -5.41
C LEU A 89 -1.51 0.90 -4.50
N LEU A 90 -2.74 1.07 -4.95
CA LEU A 90 -3.86 1.41 -4.10
C LEU A 90 -4.68 0.14 -3.89
N GLU A 91 -4.87 -0.27 -2.65
CA GLU A 91 -5.61 -1.49 -2.29
C GLU A 91 -6.79 -1.16 -1.37
N HIS A 92 -7.93 -1.77 -1.66
CA HIS A 92 -9.10 -1.83 -0.76
C HIS A 92 -9.25 -3.24 -0.24
N THR A 93 -9.03 -3.41 1.07
CA THR A 93 -9.13 -4.70 1.75
C THR A 93 -9.89 -4.53 3.06
N GLY A 94 -10.96 -5.32 3.22
CA GLY A 94 -11.90 -5.15 4.33
C GLY A 94 -12.46 -3.72 4.42
N ASP A 95 -12.31 -3.10 5.58
CA ASP A 95 -12.79 -1.74 5.89
C ASP A 95 -11.73 -0.64 5.61
N SER A 96 -10.65 -0.99 4.94
CA SER A 96 -9.43 -0.18 4.91
C SER A 96 -8.91 0.04 3.49
N VAL A 97 -8.42 1.25 3.24
CA VAL A 97 -7.71 1.60 2.00
C VAL A 97 -6.23 1.81 2.32
N TYR A 98 -5.36 1.18 1.56
CA TYR A 98 -3.91 1.28 1.68
C TYR A 98 -3.28 1.82 0.41
N LEU A 99 -2.24 2.63 0.58
CA LEU A 99 -1.30 3.02 -0.46
C LEU A 99 0.03 2.34 -0.18
N GLU A 100 0.56 1.64 -1.18
CA GLU A 100 1.78 0.86 -1.06
C GLU A 100 2.76 1.21 -2.16
N LEU A 101 4.03 1.40 -1.80
CA LEU A 101 5.15 1.36 -2.74
C LEU A 101 5.93 0.08 -2.48
N VAL A 102 6.00 -0.80 -3.47
CA VAL A 102 6.61 -2.13 -3.35
C VAL A 102 7.60 -2.36 -4.48
N THR A 103 8.63 -3.16 -4.23
CA THR A 103 9.50 -3.64 -5.31
C THR A 103 8.76 -4.67 -6.17
N ASN A 104 9.03 -4.66 -7.47
CA ASN A 104 8.40 -5.60 -8.41
C ASN A 104 8.69 -7.05 -8.01
N LYS A 105 9.91 -7.34 -7.51
CA LYS A 105 10.29 -8.65 -6.98
C LYS A 105 9.38 -9.09 -5.82
N ARG A 106 9.11 -8.21 -4.86
CA ARG A 106 8.26 -8.54 -3.72
C ARG A 106 6.79 -8.69 -4.14
N LEU A 107 6.33 -7.85 -5.06
CA LEU A 107 4.97 -7.95 -5.62
C LEU A 107 4.74 -9.30 -6.30
N SER A 108 5.66 -9.74 -7.17
CA SER A 108 5.55 -11.04 -7.85
C SER A 108 5.53 -12.22 -6.87
N LEU A 109 6.25 -12.13 -5.74
CA LEU A 109 6.21 -13.16 -4.71
C LEU A 109 4.88 -13.19 -3.96
N ASP A 110 4.28 -12.03 -3.69
CA ASP A 110 2.96 -11.97 -3.06
C ASP A 110 1.86 -12.50 -4.01
N GLU A 111 1.98 -12.23 -5.31
CA GLU A 111 1.07 -12.77 -6.34
C GLU A 111 1.17 -14.29 -6.47
N GLU A 112 2.39 -14.83 -6.40
CA GLU A 112 2.62 -16.27 -6.40
C GLU A 112 1.96 -16.93 -5.18
N LEU A 113 2.17 -16.37 -3.99
CA LEU A 113 1.58 -16.89 -2.76
C LEU A 113 0.06 -16.84 -2.79
N LEU A 114 -0.51 -15.77 -3.32
CA LEU A 114 -1.97 -15.66 -3.48
C LEU A 114 -2.51 -16.72 -4.43
N ARG A 115 -1.85 -16.94 -5.58
CA ARG A 115 -2.23 -18.00 -6.51
C ARG A 115 -2.17 -19.38 -5.87
N MET A 116 -1.12 -19.66 -5.09
CA MET A 116 -1.00 -20.94 -4.38
C MET A 116 -2.11 -21.14 -3.33
N ASP A 117 -2.54 -20.08 -2.65
CA ASP A 117 -3.67 -20.10 -1.72
C ASP A 117 -4.99 -20.42 -2.44
N GLU A 118 -5.25 -19.74 -3.57
CA GLU A 118 -6.43 -19.97 -4.41
C GLU A 118 -6.49 -21.40 -4.98
N GLU A 119 -5.33 -22.02 -5.22
CA GLU A 119 -5.18 -23.39 -5.69
C GLU A 119 -5.18 -24.45 -4.56
N GLY A 120 -5.22 -24.02 -3.28
CA GLY A 120 -5.20 -24.91 -2.12
C GLY A 120 -3.86 -25.62 -1.88
N LEU A 121 -2.76 -24.98 -2.28
CA LEU A 121 -1.39 -25.50 -2.19
C LEU A 121 -0.60 -24.97 -0.97
N LEU A 122 -1.27 -24.27 -0.05
CA LEU A 122 -0.74 -23.72 1.21
C LEU A 122 -1.39 -24.34 2.45
#